data_AF-A0A7S0GZR6-F1
#
_entry.id   AF-A0A7S0GZR6-F1
#
_cell.length_a   1.000
_cell.length_b   1.000
_cell.length_c   1.000
_cell.angle_alpha   90.00
_cell.angle_beta   90.00
_cell.angle_gamma   90.00
#
_symmetry.space_group_name_H-M   'P 1'
#
loop_
_entity.id
_entity.type
_entity.pdbx_description
1 polymer ?
#
loop_
_entity_poly.entity_id
_entity_poly.type
_entity_poly.pdbx_seq_one_letter_code
_entity_poly.pdbx_strand_id
1 'polypeptide(L)'
;SRREGQKLAIKSDIESSEGLRAELERLRGSAKQILQLVESVPSDVVDANNVAYALSLLAKPRPHGFGRPRSGTGVFRGVGWAALRSRLPYCVLEADLGSYMGIISSLAWLKFRPSADLLRAMDQRFGALLSDVDAHTLPSLLRTQTSIARPSATSLSAAAERVVEVGDTLSETDIVTCLRSLSTAGASPSMSVSERLGDLAVKISQATSLPNLRSLVLAMFKLESVEQVALSSLCLQLESRIPLIGTQPLRSVEPSKPTEPTEPTEP
;
A
#
# COMPACT_ATOMS: atom_id res chain seq x y z
N SER A 1 -41.72 -44.84 -22.92
CA SER A 1 -41.79 -43.73 -21.93
C SER A 1 -40.44 -43.25 -21.38
N ARG A 2 -39.57 -44.06 -20.74
CA ARG A 2 -38.34 -43.54 -20.10
C ARG A 2 -37.30 -42.90 -21.06
N ARG A 3 -37.17 -43.41 -22.30
CA ARG A 3 -36.23 -42.86 -23.31
C ARG A 3 -36.70 -41.57 -23.98
N GLU A 4 -38.02 -41.31 -24.01
CA GLU A 4 -38.57 -40.07 -24.57
C GLU A 4 -38.48 -38.90 -23.57
N GLY A 5 -38.68 -39.17 -22.28
CA GLY A 5 -38.47 -38.17 -21.22
C GLY A 5 -37.03 -37.66 -21.13
N GLN A 6 -36.03 -38.53 -21.36
CA GLN A 6 -34.62 -38.12 -21.40
C GLN A 6 -34.27 -37.29 -22.63
N LYS A 7 -34.88 -37.57 -23.80
CA LYS A 7 -34.67 -36.75 -25.01
C LYS A 7 -35.27 -35.35 -24.87
N LEU A 8 -36.42 -35.22 -24.20
CA LEU A 8 -37.06 -33.91 -23.95
C LEU A 8 -36.28 -33.07 -22.95
N ALA A 9 -35.71 -33.67 -21.89
CA ALA A 9 -34.87 -32.96 -20.92
C ALA A 9 -33.55 -32.46 -21.53
N ILE A 10 -32.88 -33.27 -22.36
CA ILE A 10 -31.65 -32.86 -23.06
C ILE A 10 -31.95 -31.72 -24.06
N LYS A 11 -33.12 -31.76 -24.72
CA LYS A 11 -33.52 -30.71 -25.65
C LYS A 11 -33.80 -29.38 -24.95
N SER A 12 -34.46 -29.37 -23.78
CA SER A 12 -34.67 -28.14 -23.00
C SER A 12 -33.38 -27.56 -22.44
N ASP A 13 -32.42 -28.42 -22.04
CA ASP A 13 -31.11 -27.97 -21.55
C ASP A 13 -30.26 -27.35 -22.66
N ILE A 14 -30.32 -27.90 -23.88
CA ILE A 14 -29.64 -27.34 -25.06
C ILE A 14 -30.26 -25.98 -25.44
N GLU A 15 -31.59 -25.89 -25.52
CA GLU A 15 -32.31 -24.64 -25.84
C GLU A 15 -32.08 -23.55 -24.77
N SER A 16 -31.98 -23.94 -23.49
CA SER A 16 -31.59 -23.06 -22.38
C SER A 16 -30.14 -22.56 -22.52
N SER A 17 -29.21 -23.43 -22.94
CA SER A 17 -27.81 -23.08 -23.15
C SER A 17 -27.59 -22.15 -24.35
N GLU A 18 -28.37 -22.32 -25.42
CA GLU A 18 -28.34 -21.46 -26.60
C GLU A 18 -28.96 -20.09 -26.31
N GLY A 19 -30.07 -20.05 -25.55
CA GLY A 19 -30.65 -18.81 -25.04
C GLY A 19 -29.67 -18.02 -24.17
N LEU A 20 -28.94 -18.70 -23.29
CA LEU A 20 -27.88 -18.10 -22.46
C LEU A 20 -26.71 -17.57 -23.30
N ARG A 21 -26.30 -18.28 -24.36
CA ARG A 21 -25.25 -17.82 -25.29
C ARG A 21 -25.69 -16.60 -26.09
N ALA A 22 -26.93 -16.60 -26.59
CA ALA A 22 -27.49 -15.47 -27.32
C ALA A 22 -27.61 -14.22 -26.42
N GLU A 23 -28.03 -14.39 -25.16
CA GLU A 23 -28.09 -13.29 -24.20
C GLU A 23 -26.69 -12.79 -23.80
N LEU A 24 -25.70 -13.68 -23.68
CA LEU A 24 -24.29 -13.32 -23.48
C LEU A 24 -23.73 -12.52 -24.65
N GLU A 25 -23.98 -12.92 -25.89
CA GLU A 25 -23.52 -12.19 -27.08
C GLU A 25 -24.26 -10.85 -27.25
N ARG A 26 -25.54 -10.77 -26.90
CA ARG A 26 -26.30 -9.51 -26.84
C ARG A 26 -25.72 -8.55 -25.78
N LEU A 27 -25.40 -9.06 -24.60
CA LEU A 27 -24.73 -8.30 -23.54
C LEU A 27 -23.32 -7.87 -23.94
N ARG A 28 -22.58 -8.72 -24.67
CA ARG A 28 -21.24 -8.42 -25.20
C ARG A 28 -21.27 -7.33 -26.27
N GLY A 29 -22.23 -7.40 -27.19
CA GLY A 29 -22.49 -6.35 -28.19
C GLY A 29 -22.86 -5.02 -27.54
N SER A 30 -23.72 -5.05 -26.51
CA SER A 30 -24.09 -3.88 -25.72
C SER A 30 -22.89 -3.30 -24.96
N ALA A 31 -22.06 -4.14 -24.35
CA ALA A 31 -20.83 -3.71 -23.68
C ALA A 31 -19.84 -3.05 -24.65
N LYS A 32 -19.71 -3.58 -25.88
CA LYS A 32 -18.87 -2.99 -26.93
C LYS A 32 -19.38 -1.62 -27.38
N GLN A 33 -20.69 -1.47 -27.54
CA GLN A 33 -21.30 -0.17 -27.89
C GLN A 33 -21.14 0.86 -26.77
N ILE A 34 -21.31 0.45 -25.50
CA ILE A 34 -21.13 1.37 -24.38
C ILE A 34 -19.63 1.71 -24.21
N LEU A 35 -18.70 0.78 -24.44
CA LEU A 35 -17.27 1.09 -24.47
C LEU A 35 -16.94 2.10 -25.58
N GLN A 36 -17.48 1.92 -26.78
CA GLN A 36 -17.34 2.91 -27.86
C GLN A 36 -17.97 4.26 -27.50
N LEU A 37 -19.11 4.27 -26.80
CA LEU A 37 -19.75 5.49 -26.33
C LEU A 37 -18.89 6.21 -25.29
N VAL A 38 -18.25 5.46 -24.38
CA VAL A 38 -17.36 6.05 -23.38
C VAL A 38 -16.04 6.49 -24.00
N GLU A 39 -15.51 5.75 -24.98
CA GLU A 39 -14.38 6.18 -25.81
C GLU A 39 -14.71 7.47 -26.57
N SER A 40 -15.97 7.67 -26.97
CA SER A 40 -16.46 8.89 -27.62
C SER A 40 -16.71 10.07 -26.68
N VAL A 41 -16.65 9.88 -25.34
CA VAL A 41 -16.70 11.00 -24.39
C VAL A 41 -15.38 11.77 -24.54
N PRO A 42 -15.43 13.05 -24.95
CA PRO A 42 -14.21 13.79 -25.24
C PRO A 42 -13.36 13.96 -23.97
N SER A 43 -12.03 13.99 -24.15
CA SER A 43 -11.04 13.91 -23.06
C SER A 43 -11.11 15.10 -22.09
N ASP A 44 -11.65 16.23 -22.56
CA ASP A 44 -11.96 17.43 -21.79
C ASP A 44 -13.07 17.22 -20.73
N VAL A 45 -13.88 16.17 -20.84
CA VAL A 45 -14.96 15.85 -19.87
C VAL A 45 -14.49 14.87 -18.79
N VAL A 46 -13.38 14.15 -18.99
CA VAL A 46 -12.83 13.17 -18.04
C VAL A 46 -11.44 13.61 -17.58
N ASP A 47 -11.40 14.74 -16.87
CA ASP A 47 -10.18 15.23 -16.24
C ASP A 47 -9.85 14.46 -14.94
N ALA A 48 -8.61 14.59 -14.49
CA ALA A 48 -8.09 13.93 -13.29
C ALA A 48 -8.85 14.30 -12.01
N ASN A 49 -9.35 15.54 -11.90
CA ASN A 49 -10.10 16.02 -10.73
C ASN A 49 -11.44 15.29 -10.62
N ASN A 50 -12.17 15.17 -11.73
CA ASN A 50 -13.44 14.48 -11.82
C ASN A 50 -13.28 12.97 -11.53
N VAL A 51 -12.19 12.37 -12.01
CA VAL A 51 -11.85 10.97 -11.70
C VAL A 51 -11.49 10.78 -10.22
N ALA A 52 -10.67 11.67 -9.65
CA ALA A 52 -10.34 11.66 -8.22
C ALA A 52 -11.62 11.78 -7.37
N TYR A 53 -12.51 12.71 -7.73
CA TYR A 53 -13.78 12.91 -7.06
C TYR A 53 -14.68 11.66 -7.15
N ALA A 54 -14.86 11.10 -8.34
CA ALA A 54 -15.67 9.89 -8.55
C ALA A 54 -15.13 8.69 -7.76
N LEU A 55 -13.81 8.47 -7.76
CA LEU A 55 -13.17 7.42 -6.96
C LEU A 55 -13.36 7.66 -5.46
N SER A 56 -13.29 8.91 -5.00
CA SER A 56 -13.50 9.25 -3.59
C SER A 56 -14.93 8.93 -3.13
N LEU A 57 -15.94 9.14 -3.99
CA LEU A 57 -17.33 8.80 -3.69
C LEU A 57 -17.54 7.28 -3.61
N LEU A 58 -16.83 6.52 -4.44
CA LEU A 58 -16.81 5.06 -4.36
C LEU A 58 -16.06 4.55 -3.12
N ALA A 59 -15.08 5.32 -2.66
CA ALA A 59 -14.24 4.99 -1.51
C ALA A 59 -14.85 5.38 -0.14
N LYS A 60 -15.99 6.10 -0.10
CA LYS A 60 -16.66 6.44 1.16
C LYS A 60 -17.54 5.29 1.65
N PRO A 61 -17.44 4.87 2.93
CA PRO A 61 -18.39 3.92 3.50
C PRO A 61 -19.80 4.54 3.47
N ARG A 62 -20.76 3.84 2.84
CA ARG A 62 -22.15 4.28 2.87
C ARG A 62 -22.69 4.17 4.29
N PRO A 63 -23.42 5.17 4.82
CA PRO A 63 -24.13 5.02 6.07
C PRO A 63 -25.09 3.83 5.95
N HIS A 64 -25.10 2.98 6.98
CA HIS A 64 -25.97 1.82 7.09
C HIS A 64 -27.43 2.24 6.87
N GLY A 65 -28.04 1.79 5.76
CA GLY A 65 -29.45 2.07 5.49
C GLY A 65 -29.93 1.97 4.04
N PHE A 66 -29.05 2.01 3.03
CA PHE A 66 -29.51 1.85 1.64
C PHE A 66 -29.55 0.38 1.22
N GLY A 67 -30.77 -0.11 1.00
CA GLY A 67 -31.10 -1.48 0.62
C GLY A 67 -30.35 -2.02 -0.60
N ARG A 68 -30.42 -3.34 -0.75
CA ARG A 68 -29.75 -4.11 -1.81
C ARG A 68 -29.96 -3.46 -3.19
N PRO A 69 -28.92 -3.38 -4.04
CA PRO A 69 -29.05 -2.79 -5.36
C PRO A 69 -30.01 -3.61 -6.23
N ARG A 70 -30.99 -2.93 -6.83
CA ARG A 70 -31.81 -3.49 -7.92
C ARG A 70 -30.88 -3.83 -9.10
N SER A 71 -31.12 -4.98 -9.73
CA SER A 71 -30.28 -5.66 -10.73
C SER A 71 -29.85 -4.83 -11.96
N GLY A 72 -30.42 -3.63 -12.19
CA GLY A 72 -30.01 -2.71 -13.25
C GLY A 72 -28.74 -1.88 -12.95
N THR A 73 -28.32 -1.73 -11.69
CA THR A 73 -27.12 -0.90 -11.34
C THR A 73 -25.78 -1.60 -11.51
N GLY A 74 -25.78 -2.92 -11.74
CA GLY A 74 -24.56 -3.72 -11.89
C GLY A 74 -23.86 -3.49 -13.24
N VAL A 75 -24.64 -3.32 -14.31
CA VAL A 75 -24.12 -3.13 -15.68
C VAL A 75 -23.59 -1.72 -15.88
N PHE A 76 -24.29 -0.68 -15.39
CA PHE A 76 -23.79 0.70 -15.43
C PHE A 76 -22.55 0.90 -14.56
N ARG A 77 -22.46 0.20 -13.42
CA ARG A 77 -21.21 0.15 -12.65
C ARG A 77 -20.12 -0.62 -13.36
N GLY A 78 -20.43 -1.77 -13.98
CA GLY A 78 -19.44 -2.59 -14.68
C GLY A 78 -18.84 -1.91 -15.91
N VAL A 79 -19.68 -1.28 -16.73
CA VAL A 79 -19.21 -0.60 -17.94
C VAL A 79 -18.61 0.78 -17.64
N GLY A 80 -19.21 1.54 -16.72
CA GLY A 80 -18.60 2.79 -16.22
C GLY A 80 -17.24 2.54 -15.56
N TRP A 81 -17.09 1.41 -14.86
CA TRP A 81 -15.80 1.00 -14.27
C TRP A 81 -14.80 0.51 -15.31
N ALA A 82 -15.22 -0.24 -16.32
CA ALA A 82 -14.34 -0.69 -17.41
C ALA A 82 -13.79 0.50 -18.21
N ALA A 83 -14.67 1.44 -18.53
CA ALA A 83 -14.32 2.71 -19.13
C ALA A 83 -13.34 3.52 -18.26
N LEU A 84 -13.68 3.74 -16.99
CA LEU A 84 -12.81 4.46 -16.07
C LEU A 84 -11.44 3.79 -15.99
N ARG A 85 -11.40 2.46 -15.87
CA ARG A 85 -10.18 1.67 -15.80
C ARG A 85 -9.28 1.84 -17.03
N SER A 86 -9.87 1.96 -18.21
CA SER A 86 -9.11 2.19 -19.45
C SER A 86 -8.49 3.59 -19.51
N ARG A 87 -9.12 4.58 -18.87
CA ARG A 87 -8.67 5.98 -18.86
C ARG A 87 -7.78 6.36 -17.68
N LEU A 88 -7.80 5.57 -16.60
CA LEU A 88 -7.00 5.82 -15.40
C LEU A 88 -5.51 6.14 -15.68
N PRO A 89 -4.80 5.45 -16.59
CA PRO A 89 -3.40 5.79 -16.86
C PRO A 89 -3.22 7.23 -17.35
N TYR A 90 -4.09 7.69 -18.26
CA TYR A 90 -4.04 9.07 -18.79
C TYR A 90 -4.37 10.09 -17.71
N CYS A 91 -5.45 9.84 -16.95
CA CYS A 91 -5.84 10.72 -15.84
C CYS A 91 -4.72 10.83 -14.80
N VAL A 92 -4.00 9.75 -14.52
CA VAL A 92 -2.85 9.78 -13.59
C VAL A 92 -1.69 10.59 -14.15
N LEU A 93 -1.37 10.48 -15.44
CA LEU A 93 -0.27 11.24 -16.05
C LEU A 93 -0.50 12.76 -16.03
N GLU A 94 -1.76 13.18 -16.18
CA GLU A 94 -2.13 14.59 -16.21
C GLU A 94 -2.53 15.16 -14.84
N ALA A 95 -2.72 14.30 -13.83
CA ALA A 95 -3.19 14.69 -12.51
C ALA A 95 -2.22 15.65 -11.81
N ASP A 96 -2.68 16.83 -11.40
CA ASP A 96 -1.96 17.63 -10.39
C ASP A 96 -1.71 16.84 -9.10
N LEU A 97 -0.89 17.36 -8.20
CA LEU A 97 -0.51 16.66 -6.97
C LEU A 97 -1.73 16.24 -6.12
N GLY A 98 -2.74 17.11 -6.02
CA GLY A 98 -3.95 16.84 -5.24
C GLY A 98 -4.80 15.72 -5.85
N SER A 99 -5.04 15.81 -7.16
CA SER A 99 -5.73 14.79 -7.95
C SER A 99 -5.01 13.45 -7.88
N TYR A 100 -3.69 13.45 -8.06
CA TYR A 100 -2.87 12.25 -8.04
C TYR A 100 -2.98 11.53 -6.69
N MET A 101 -2.83 12.28 -5.59
CA MET A 101 -2.99 11.78 -4.24
C MET A 101 -4.40 11.25 -3.97
N GLY A 102 -5.43 11.95 -4.46
CA GLY A 102 -6.83 11.53 -4.35
C GLY A 102 -7.11 10.22 -5.10
N ILE A 103 -6.63 10.11 -6.33
CA ILE A 103 -6.75 8.91 -7.16
C ILE A 103 -6.09 7.73 -6.45
N ILE A 104 -4.82 7.86 -6.07
CA ILE A 104 -4.08 6.73 -5.50
C ILE A 104 -4.63 6.29 -4.16
N SER A 105 -4.94 7.25 -3.28
CA SER A 105 -5.53 6.92 -1.97
C SER A 105 -6.85 6.16 -2.14
N SER A 106 -7.66 6.57 -3.12
CA SER A 106 -8.93 5.88 -3.42
C SER A 106 -8.70 4.49 -4.00
N LEU A 107 -7.74 4.33 -4.91
CA LEU A 107 -7.37 3.02 -5.46
C LEU A 107 -6.85 2.07 -4.38
N ALA A 108 -6.01 2.57 -3.46
CA ALA A 108 -5.49 1.80 -2.33
C ALA A 108 -6.62 1.35 -1.40
N TRP A 109 -7.54 2.26 -1.07
CA TRP A 109 -8.71 1.94 -0.23
C TRP A 109 -9.63 0.91 -0.87
N LEU A 110 -9.85 1.01 -2.19
CA LEU A 110 -10.63 0.06 -2.97
C LEU A 110 -9.92 -1.28 -3.18
N LYS A 111 -8.70 -1.46 -2.67
CA LYS A 111 -7.83 -2.63 -2.92
C LYS A 111 -7.72 -2.93 -4.42
N PHE A 112 -7.68 -1.87 -5.21
CA PHE A 112 -7.59 -1.99 -6.65
C PHE A 112 -6.25 -2.60 -7.04
N ARG A 113 -6.28 -3.56 -7.98
CA ARG A 113 -5.05 -4.13 -8.57
C ARG A 113 -4.73 -3.37 -9.86
N PRO A 114 -3.71 -2.48 -9.86
CA PRO A 114 -3.36 -1.70 -11.03
C PRO A 114 -2.94 -2.58 -12.22
N SER A 115 -3.26 -2.15 -13.45
CA SER A 115 -2.68 -2.74 -14.66
C SER A 115 -1.23 -2.29 -14.84
N ALA A 116 -0.46 -2.97 -15.68
CA ALA A 116 0.92 -2.59 -15.99
C ALA A 116 1.02 -1.14 -16.52
N ASP A 117 0.08 -0.72 -17.38
CA ASP A 117 0.05 0.64 -17.91
C ASP A 117 -0.28 1.68 -16.84
N LEU A 118 -1.18 1.36 -15.90
CA LEU A 118 -1.46 2.23 -14.77
C LEU A 118 -0.27 2.33 -13.81
N LEU A 119 0.44 1.24 -13.54
CA LEU A 119 1.66 1.26 -12.74
C LEU A 119 2.73 2.15 -13.39
N ARG A 120 2.91 2.03 -14.71
CA ARG A 120 3.85 2.87 -15.47
C ARG A 120 3.45 4.35 -15.40
N ALA A 121 2.18 4.66 -15.59
CA ALA A 121 1.66 6.02 -15.46
C ALA A 121 1.85 6.60 -14.05
N MET A 122 1.55 5.79 -13.02
CA MET A 122 1.74 6.18 -11.62
C MET A 122 3.21 6.45 -11.30
N ASP A 123 4.12 5.61 -11.79
CA ASP A 123 5.56 5.76 -11.57
C ASP A 123 6.13 6.99 -12.29
N GLN A 124 5.75 7.19 -13.57
CA GLN A 124 6.16 8.37 -14.32
C GLN A 124 5.66 9.66 -13.67
N ARG A 125 4.38 9.68 -13.26
CA ARG A 125 3.82 10.86 -12.60
C ARG A 125 4.44 11.08 -11.23
N PHE A 126 4.65 10.02 -10.46
CA PHE A 126 5.34 10.10 -9.18
C PHE A 126 6.73 10.74 -9.33
N GLY A 127 7.53 10.26 -10.29
CA GLY A 127 8.85 10.83 -10.59
C GLY A 127 8.79 12.31 -10.93
N ALA A 128 7.81 12.72 -11.75
CA ALA A 128 7.61 14.13 -12.09
C ALA A 128 7.16 15.00 -10.90
N LEU A 129 6.37 14.46 -9.97
CA LEU A 129 5.90 15.20 -8.80
C LEU A 129 6.97 15.39 -7.72
N LEU A 130 8.04 14.58 -7.70
CA LEU A 130 9.08 14.64 -6.68
C LEU A 130 9.89 15.95 -6.70
N SER A 131 10.08 16.58 -7.88
CA SER A 131 10.80 17.85 -7.99
C SER A 131 10.02 19.01 -7.39
N ASP A 132 8.69 18.95 -7.49
CA ASP A 132 7.80 20.09 -7.23
C ASP A 132 7.07 19.97 -5.89
N VAL A 133 7.12 18.81 -5.25
CA VAL A 133 6.47 18.57 -3.97
C VAL A 133 7.21 19.30 -2.84
N ASP A 134 6.43 20.00 -2.01
CA ASP A 134 6.93 20.62 -0.79
C ASP A 134 7.31 19.55 0.26
N ALA A 135 8.10 19.96 1.25
CA ALA A 135 8.59 19.07 2.29
C ALA A 135 7.47 18.43 3.13
N HIS A 136 6.38 19.16 3.40
CA HIS A 136 5.28 18.66 4.23
C HIS A 136 4.41 17.62 3.50
N THR A 137 4.34 17.71 2.18
CA THR A 137 3.52 16.81 1.36
C THR A 137 4.29 15.55 0.93
N LEU A 138 5.63 15.62 0.85
CA LEU A 138 6.50 14.51 0.45
C LEU A 138 6.29 13.20 1.23
N PRO A 139 6.21 13.17 2.58
CA PRO A 139 6.01 11.93 3.33
C PRO A 139 4.68 11.25 3.00
N SER A 140 3.63 12.05 2.80
CA SER A 140 2.32 11.55 2.41
C SER A 140 2.34 10.98 1.00
N LEU A 141 2.98 11.69 0.06
CA LEU A 141 3.15 11.21 -1.32
C LEU A 141 3.87 9.87 -1.36
N LEU A 142 5.02 9.75 -0.66
CA LEU A 142 5.80 8.52 -0.59
C LEU A 142 5.00 7.36 -0.01
N ARG A 143 4.37 7.56 1.15
CA ARG A 143 3.59 6.53 1.83
C ARG A 143 2.42 6.07 0.96
N THR A 144 1.69 7.00 0.37
CA THR A 144 0.51 6.71 -0.45
C THR A 144 0.91 5.94 -1.72
N GLN A 145 1.95 6.40 -2.43
CA GLN A 145 2.43 5.72 -3.63
C GLN A 145 2.93 4.29 -3.30
N THR A 146 3.79 4.15 -2.30
CA THR A 146 4.39 2.86 -1.92
C THR A 146 3.37 1.87 -1.36
N SER A 147 2.21 2.34 -0.88
CA SER A 147 1.12 1.47 -0.38
C SER A 147 0.35 0.73 -1.47
N ILE A 148 0.36 1.24 -2.71
CA ILE A 148 -0.40 0.66 -3.82
C ILE A 148 0.50 0.04 -4.89
N ALA A 149 1.68 0.63 -5.12
CA ALA A 149 2.54 0.34 -6.23
C ALA A 149 3.99 0.48 -5.78
N ARG A 150 4.82 -0.46 -6.21
CA ARG A 150 6.26 -0.31 -6.04
C ARG A 150 6.77 0.65 -7.12
N PRO A 151 7.33 1.82 -6.78
CA PRO A 151 7.95 2.68 -7.77
C PRO A 151 9.18 2.00 -8.39
N SER A 152 9.60 2.48 -9.56
CA SER A 152 10.83 2.02 -10.20
C SER A 152 12.06 2.41 -9.37
N ALA A 153 13.18 1.72 -9.61
CA ALA A 153 14.44 2.05 -8.94
C ALA A 153 14.87 3.50 -9.17
N THR A 154 14.64 4.04 -10.38
CA THR A 154 14.91 5.44 -10.72
C THR A 154 14.05 6.41 -9.90
N SER A 155 12.75 6.14 -9.79
CA SER A 155 11.84 6.95 -8.98
C SER A 155 12.16 6.86 -7.48
N LEU A 156 12.57 5.69 -6.99
CA LEU A 156 12.99 5.51 -5.60
C LEU A 156 14.31 6.22 -5.31
N SER A 157 15.25 6.25 -6.25
CA SER A 157 16.50 7.01 -6.12
C SER A 157 16.21 8.51 -6.02
N ALA A 158 15.40 9.03 -6.96
CA ALA A 158 15.00 10.44 -6.94
C ALA A 158 14.25 10.80 -5.65
N ALA A 159 13.39 9.91 -5.16
CA ALA A 159 12.69 10.10 -3.89
C ALA A 159 13.65 10.16 -2.69
N ALA A 160 14.65 9.28 -2.66
CA ALA A 160 15.66 9.28 -1.60
C ALA A 160 16.50 10.56 -1.62
N GLU A 161 16.93 11.01 -2.80
CA GLU A 161 17.63 12.28 -2.99
C GLU A 161 16.79 13.46 -2.51
N ARG A 162 15.50 13.48 -2.88
CA ARG A 162 14.58 14.54 -2.46
C ARG A 162 14.40 14.57 -0.94
N VAL A 163 14.25 13.43 -0.29
CA VAL A 163 14.15 13.33 1.19
C VAL A 163 15.40 13.91 1.86
N VAL A 164 16.58 13.62 1.29
CA VAL A 164 17.84 14.17 1.77
C VAL A 164 17.92 15.69 1.57
N GLU A 165 17.44 16.20 0.44
CA GLU A 165 17.43 17.63 0.13
C GLU A 165 16.54 18.44 1.09
N VAL A 166 15.34 17.94 1.39
CA VAL A 166 14.39 18.63 2.28
C VAL A 166 14.49 18.20 3.74
N GLY A 167 15.41 17.30 4.08
CA GLY A 167 15.46 16.62 5.37
C GLY A 167 15.49 17.54 6.59
N ASP A 168 16.15 18.69 6.49
CA ASP A 168 16.22 19.68 7.59
C ASP A 168 14.91 20.44 7.83
N THR A 169 13.96 20.37 6.89
CA THR A 169 12.63 21.01 7.00
C THR A 169 11.54 20.03 7.44
N LEU A 170 11.85 18.73 7.49
CA LEU A 170 10.91 17.69 7.89
C LEU A 170 10.81 17.58 9.40
N SER A 171 9.61 17.28 9.89
CA SER A 171 9.43 16.86 11.28
C SER A 171 10.00 15.45 11.50
N GLU A 172 10.25 15.07 12.76
CA GLU A 172 10.74 13.72 13.10
C GLU A 172 9.80 12.62 12.60
N THR A 173 8.49 12.84 12.71
CA THR A 173 7.48 11.89 12.24
C THR A 173 7.47 11.76 10.72
N ASP A 174 7.77 12.84 10.01
CA ASP A 174 7.86 12.87 8.56
C ASP A 174 9.09 12.13 8.05
N ILE A 175 10.25 12.37 8.68
CA ILE A 175 11.49 11.65 8.37
C ILE A 175 11.29 10.13 8.57
N VAL A 176 10.72 9.71 9.70
CA VAL A 176 10.42 8.28 9.95
C VAL A 176 9.50 7.73 8.86
N THR A 177 8.50 8.50 8.44
CA THR A 177 7.55 8.08 7.41
C THR A 177 8.22 7.94 6.05
N CYS A 178 9.08 8.89 5.66
CA CYS A 178 9.87 8.84 4.44
C CYS A 178 10.79 7.61 4.42
N LEU A 179 11.63 7.43 5.46
CA LEU A 179 12.57 6.31 5.57
C LEU A 179 11.85 4.96 5.56
N ARG A 180 10.74 4.84 6.30
CA ARG A 180 9.91 3.63 6.30
C ARG A 180 9.33 3.34 4.91
N SER A 181 8.86 4.36 4.20
CA SER A 181 8.27 4.20 2.86
C SER A 181 9.33 3.77 1.83
N LEU A 182 10.49 4.42 1.82
CA LEU A 182 11.62 4.06 0.96
C LEU A 182 12.12 2.64 1.22
N SER A 183 12.32 2.27 2.48
CA SER A 183 12.77 0.92 2.86
C SER A 183 11.74 -0.17 2.53
N THR A 184 10.44 0.13 2.68
CA THR A 184 9.36 -0.80 2.36
C THR A 184 9.25 -1.03 0.85
N ALA A 185 9.49 0.02 0.06
CA ALA A 185 9.54 -0.07 -1.40
C ALA A 185 10.83 -0.72 -1.93
N GLY A 186 11.81 -0.99 -1.05
CA GLY A 186 13.10 -1.56 -1.41
C GLY A 186 13.93 -0.59 -2.24
N ALA A 187 14.03 0.66 -1.81
CA ALA A 187 14.97 1.63 -2.36
C ALA A 187 16.41 1.17 -2.09
N SER A 188 17.28 1.34 -3.08
CA SER A 188 18.72 1.08 -2.98
C SER A 188 19.43 2.37 -3.39
N PRO A 189 19.54 3.35 -2.47
CA PRO A 189 20.16 4.63 -2.76
C PRO A 189 21.67 4.49 -2.97
N SER A 190 22.29 5.48 -3.63
CA SER A 190 23.75 5.55 -3.71
C SER A 190 24.37 5.72 -2.32
N MET A 191 25.64 5.33 -2.15
CA MET A 191 26.35 5.44 -0.87
C MET A 191 26.22 6.83 -0.23
N SER A 192 26.43 7.89 -1.01
CA SER A 192 26.32 9.27 -0.52
C SER A 192 24.90 9.66 -0.04
N VAL A 193 23.86 9.12 -0.68
CA VAL A 193 22.47 9.36 -0.27
C VAL A 193 22.14 8.52 0.95
N SER A 194 22.62 7.28 0.99
CA SER A 194 22.56 6.39 2.15
C SER A 194 23.11 7.04 3.41
N GLU A 195 24.35 7.54 3.36
CA GLU A 195 25.02 8.20 4.49
C GLU A 195 24.20 9.37 5.02
N ARG A 196 23.71 10.24 4.12
CA ARG A 196 22.89 11.40 4.51
C ARG A 196 21.53 11.00 5.09
N LEU A 197 20.91 9.93 4.59
CA LEU A 197 19.70 9.36 5.22
C LEU A 197 20.03 8.80 6.62
N GLY A 198 21.22 8.23 6.79
CA GLY A 198 21.79 7.81 8.07
C GLY A 198 21.91 8.95 9.06
N ASP A 199 22.49 10.07 8.65
CA ASP A 199 22.63 11.27 9.48
C ASP A 199 21.27 11.81 9.93
N LEU A 200 20.29 11.87 9.01
CA LEU A 200 18.91 12.26 9.34
C LEU A 200 18.30 11.32 10.38
N ALA A 201 18.50 10.00 10.22
CA ALA A 201 17.97 8.99 11.13
C ALA A 201 18.59 9.10 12.54
N VAL A 202 19.90 9.31 12.62
CA VAL A 202 20.62 9.53 13.88
C VAL A 202 20.16 10.83 14.55
N LYS A 203 20.01 11.91 13.78
CA LYS A 203 19.56 13.22 14.28
C LYS A 203 18.24 13.14 15.04
N ILE A 204 17.27 12.38 14.52
CA ILE A 204 15.94 12.26 15.14
C ILE A 204 15.80 11.14 16.16
N SER A 205 16.77 10.22 16.23
CA SER A 205 16.72 9.05 17.10
C SER A 205 16.55 9.39 18.58
N GLN A 206 17.17 10.50 19.02
CA GLN A 206 17.14 10.93 20.41
C GLN A 206 15.78 11.50 20.83
N ALA A 207 15.04 12.11 19.92
CA ALA A 207 13.77 12.78 20.22
C ALA A 207 12.54 11.91 19.90
N THR A 208 12.72 10.86 19.10
CA THR A 208 11.59 10.04 18.65
C THR A 208 11.09 9.03 19.69
N SER A 209 9.81 8.65 19.58
CA SER A 209 9.18 7.64 20.43
C SER A 209 9.73 6.23 20.17
N LEU A 210 9.63 5.33 21.17
CA LEU A 210 10.14 3.95 21.04
C LEU A 210 9.62 3.19 19.80
N PRO A 211 8.31 3.25 19.44
CA PRO A 211 7.82 2.61 18.21
C PRO A 211 8.41 3.19 16.92
N ASN A 212 8.66 4.49 16.90
CA ASN A 212 9.29 5.17 15.77
C ASN A 212 10.78 4.82 15.67
N LEU A 213 11.48 4.72 16.80
CA LEU A 213 12.88 4.28 16.84
C LEU A 213 13.04 2.86 16.28
N ARG A 214 12.13 1.93 16.63
CA ARG A 214 12.11 0.58 16.03
C ARG A 214 11.91 0.62 14.53
N SER A 215 10.95 1.43 14.07
CA SER A 215 10.67 1.59 12.63
C SER A 215 11.88 2.14 11.89
N LEU A 216 12.58 3.07 12.51
CA LEU A 216 13.76 3.73 11.98
C LEU A 216 14.93 2.75 11.88
N VAL A 217 15.24 1.98 12.93
CA VAL A 217 16.26 0.91 12.87
C VAL A 217 15.99 -0.08 11.73
N LEU A 218 14.74 -0.54 11.59
CA LEU A 218 14.35 -1.46 10.51
C LEU A 218 14.47 -0.83 9.12
N ALA A 219 14.10 0.44 8.98
CA ALA A 219 14.21 1.15 7.72
C ALA A 219 15.68 1.31 7.31
N MET A 220 16.52 1.72 8.26
CA MET A 220 17.95 1.94 8.07
C MET A 220 18.71 0.65 7.72
N PHE A 221 18.36 -0.47 8.36
CA PHE A 221 18.89 -1.79 8.02
C PHE A 221 18.54 -2.20 6.57
N LYS A 222 17.29 -2.00 6.16
CA LYS A 222 16.80 -2.37 4.82
C LYS A 222 17.36 -1.51 3.69
N LEU A 223 17.66 -0.25 3.98
CA LEU A 223 18.24 0.68 3.01
C LEU A 223 19.75 0.46 2.83
N GLU A 224 20.36 -0.47 3.58
CA GLU A 224 21.82 -0.70 3.63
C GLU A 224 22.58 0.62 3.93
N SER A 225 21.89 1.57 4.56
CA SER A 225 22.22 2.99 4.52
C SER A 225 22.97 3.49 5.74
N VAL A 226 23.63 2.60 6.46
CA VAL A 226 24.30 2.97 7.69
C VAL A 226 25.68 2.38 7.76
N GLU A 227 26.65 3.25 8.02
CA GLU A 227 27.88 2.81 8.68
C GLU A 227 27.49 1.99 9.91
N GLN A 228 28.20 0.87 10.12
CA GLN A 228 27.95 -0.03 11.25
C GLN A 228 27.89 0.72 12.60
N VAL A 229 28.56 1.87 12.70
CA VAL A 229 28.58 2.78 13.85
C VAL A 229 27.22 3.43 14.11
N ALA A 230 26.56 4.02 13.10
CA ALA A 230 25.27 4.67 13.30
C ALA A 230 24.15 3.64 13.55
N LEU A 231 24.20 2.46 12.95
CA LEU A 231 23.26 1.38 13.27
C LEU A 231 23.44 0.89 14.71
N SER A 232 24.70 0.75 15.15
CA SER A 232 25.02 0.41 16.54
C SER A 232 24.49 1.45 17.52
N SER A 233 24.64 2.74 17.21
CA SER A 233 24.10 3.83 18.03
C SER A 233 22.57 3.76 18.16
N LEU A 234 21.86 3.53 17.06
CA LEU A 234 20.40 3.38 17.06
C LEU A 234 19.93 2.15 17.85
N CYS A 235 20.64 1.02 17.72
CA CYS A 235 20.37 -0.19 18.49
C CYS A 235 20.60 0.02 19.99
N LEU A 236 21.69 0.66 20.39
CA LEU A 236 21.96 1.01 21.79
C LEU A 236 20.89 1.92 22.38
N GLN A 237 20.43 2.92 21.62
CA GLN A 237 19.34 3.78 22.05
C GLN A 237 18.03 2.99 22.21
N LEU A 238 17.77 2.03 21.31
CA LEU A 238 16.60 1.17 21.41
C LEU A 238 16.67 0.28 22.65
N GLU A 239 17.80 -0.35 22.92
CA GLU A 239 18.04 -1.17 24.11
C GLU A 239 17.88 -0.36 25.39
N SER A 240 18.44 0.85 25.46
CA SER A 240 18.33 1.72 26.64
C SER A 240 16.91 2.16 26.98
N ARG A 241 15.99 2.13 26.00
CA ARG A 241 14.60 2.59 26.14
C ARG A 241 13.59 1.45 26.25
N ILE A 242 14.02 0.20 26.03
CA ILE A 242 13.18 -0.96 26.31
C ILE A 242 13.28 -1.20 27.82
N PRO A 243 12.18 -1.06 28.59
CA PRO A 243 12.21 -1.49 29.98
C PRO A 243 12.58 -2.97 29.99
N LEU A 244 13.63 -3.32 30.72
CA LEU A 244 14.00 -4.70 31.02
C LEU A 244 12.82 -5.36 31.72
N ILE A 245 11.90 -5.93 30.95
CA ILE A 245 10.87 -6.82 31.47
C ILE A 245 11.59 -8.10 31.83
N GLY A 246 12.01 -8.19 33.10
CA GLY A 246 12.34 -9.45 33.75
C GLY A 246 13.73 -10.01 33.47
N THR A 247 14.79 -9.32 33.90
CA THR A 247 15.91 -10.03 34.50
C THR A 247 15.78 -9.91 36.02
N GLN A 248 14.91 -10.74 36.61
CA GLN A 248 15.22 -11.16 37.98
C GLN A 248 16.63 -11.75 37.92
N PRO A 249 17.57 -11.34 38.79
CA PRO A 249 18.83 -12.06 38.90
C PRO A 249 18.44 -13.50 39.21
N LEU A 250 18.94 -14.45 38.41
CA LEU A 250 18.94 -15.86 38.78
C LEU A 250 19.50 -15.90 40.20
N ARG A 251 18.62 -16.14 41.19
CA ARG A 251 19.06 -16.46 42.54
C ARG A 251 20.11 -17.53 42.36
N SER A 252 21.34 -17.23 42.77
CA SER A 252 22.38 -18.23 42.96
C SER A 252 21.72 -19.40 43.68
N VAL A 253 21.57 -20.52 42.99
CA VAL A 253 21.21 -21.77 43.63
C VAL A 253 22.42 -22.08 44.50
N GLU A 254 22.35 -21.72 45.78
CA GLU A 254 23.25 -22.25 46.78
C GLU A 254 23.23 -23.78 46.65
N PRO A 255 24.39 -24.45 46.57
CA PRO A 255 24.42 -25.90 46.53
C PRO A 255 23.84 -26.42 47.85
N SER A 256 22.74 -27.15 47.74
CA SER A 256 22.08 -27.82 48.85
C SER A 256 23.09 -28.66 49.64
N LYS A 257 23.21 -28.38 50.94
CA LYS A 257 23.93 -29.21 51.90
C LYS A 257 23.40 -30.66 51.87
N PRO A 258 24.26 -31.68 52.01
CA PRO A 258 23.80 -33.05 52.11
C PRO A 258 23.07 -33.27 53.44
N THR A 259 21.87 -33.85 53.35
CA THR A 259 21.07 -34.27 54.50
C THR A 259 21.72 -35.49 55.16
N GLU A 260 22.16 -35.37 56.41
CA GLU A 260 22.54 -36.52 57.25
C GLU A 260 21.30 -37.31 57.71
N PRO A 261 21.41 -38.64 57.88
CA PRO A 261 20.28 -39.50 58.21
C PRO A 261 19.96 -39.48 59.71
N THR A 262 18.71 -39.23 60.05
CA THR A 262 18.20 -39.38 61.42
C THR A 262 17.89 -40.85 61.71
N GLU A 263 18.52 -41.40 62.75
CA GLU A 263 18.28 -42.74 63.30
C GLU A 263 16.81 -42.96 63.73
N PRO A 264 16.31 -44.21 63.68
CA PRO A 264 14.99 -44.55 64.19
C PRO A 264 15.02 -44.76 65.71
N THR A 265 14.10 -44.12 66.42
CA THR A 265 13.79 -44.42 67.83
C THR A 265 12.68 -45.46 67.87
N GLU A 266 13.00 -46.68 68.32
CA GLU A 266 12.03 -47.72 68.73
C GLU A 266 11.52 -47.45 70.16
N PRO A 267 10.30 -47.91 70.49
CA PRO A 267 9.97 -48.53 71.77
C PRO A 267 10.03 -50.07 71.71
#